data_AF-A0A4Z1IWC0-F1
#
_entry.id   AF-A0A4Z1IWC0-F1
#
_cell.length_a   1.000
_cell.length_b   1.000
_cell.length_c   1.000
_cell.angle_alpha   90.00
_cell.angle_beta   90.00
_cell.angle_gamma   90.00
#
_symmetry.space_group_name_H-M   'P 1'
#
loop_
_entity.id
_entity.type
_entity.pdbx_description
1 polymer ?
#
loop_
_entity_poly.entity_id
_entity_poly.type
_entity_poly.pdbx_seq_one_letter_code
_entity_poly.pdbx_strand_id
1 'polypeptide(L)'
;MSTNTTIPLTPLSSTSPPFVGTPSKITMFFIISTYLLIVHSLRLSRQDSMIKKFGYKTRESLKKMTNTDAQAIIEFPRFYVTSLQFALFKTYGIPTISKLLVDTKQFSSKETASKRYADTTVLIAEFSSHHSLHPRVLKAISRMNYLHSGYQKAGKISNEDLLYTLSVFITEPIGWIGDWEWRTLNEMEICAIATFWKGIGDAMGISYRDLRRFNEWRDGIEFFEDIKKWAEDYERKFMVPNEYNKKTADELVPLLLFLVPKALLPFARDAVGVLMGPLLRSAMIYPEPSRLNKLLTISILRTRQLFRRYLSLPRPE
;
A
#
# COMPACT_ATOMS: atom_id res chain seq x y z
N MET A 1 -71.79 -39.90 -31.27
CA MET A 1 -71.28 -40.77 -30.20
C MET A 1 -69.80 -40.48 -30.06
N SER A 2 -69.44 -39.64 -29.09
CA SER A 2 -68.06 -39.22 -28.84
C SER A 2 -67.70 -39.69 -27.44
N THR A 3 -66.82 -40.68 -27.35
CA THR A 3 -66.42 -41.34 -26.12
C THR A 3 -65.41 -40.47 -25.35
N ASN A 4 -65.80 -40.00 -24.17
CA ASN A 4 -64.89 -39.44 -23.18
C ASN A 4 -63.99 -40.56 -22.63
N THR A 5 -62.69 -40.46 -22.88
CA THR A 5 -61.69 -41.33 -22.26
C THR A 5 -60.95 -40.54 -21.19
N THR A 6 -61.34 -40.70 -19.94
CA THR A 6 -60.65 -40.15 -18.77
C THR A 6 -59.41 -41.01 -18.49
N ILE A 7 -58.22 -40.46 -18.69
CA ILE A 7 -56.96 -41.13 -18.31
C ILE A 7 -56.71 -40.85 -16.81
N PRO A 8 -56.44 -41.86 -15.97
CA PRO A 8 -56.08 -41.62 -14.58
C PRO A 8 -54.65 -41.08 -14.48
N LEU A 9 -54.48 -39.93 -13.82
CA LEU A 9 -53.17 -39.40 -13.45
C LEU A 9 -52.56 -40.30 -12.37
N THR A 10 -51.44 -40.94 -12.69
CA THR A 10 -50.60 -41.65 -11.73
C THR A 10 -49.90 -40.66 -10.80
N PRO A 11 -49.73 -40.94 -9.49
CA PRO A 11 -49.03 -40.04 -8.59
C PRO A 11 -47.55 -39.99 -8.95
N LEU A 12 -46.98 -38.79 -9.12
CA LEU A 12 -45.53 -38.62 -9.19
C LEU A 12 -44.90 -39.10 -7.88
N SER A 13 -44.13 -40.18 -7.95
CA SER A 13 -43.27 -40.62 -6.85
C SER A 13 -42.24 -39.53 -6.56
N SER A 14 -42.38 -38.83 -5.42
CA SER A 14 -41.37 -37.91 -4.91
C SER A 14 -40.17 -38.71 -4.41
N THR A 15 -39.24 -39.02 -5.31
CA THR A 15 -37.90 -39.44 -4.91
C THR A 15 -37.16 -38.18 -4.47
N SER A 16 -37.13 -37.93 -3.16
CA SER A 16 -36.16 -37.00 -2.57
C SER A 16 -34.75 -37.45 -2.99
N PRO A 17 -33.88 -36.55 -3.48
CA PRO A 17 -32.53 -36.93 -3.82
C PRO A 17 -31.85 -37.51 -2.58
N PRO A 18 -31.03 -38.58 -2.73
CA PRO A 18 -30.38 -39.19 -1.59
C PRO A 18 -29.54 -38.13 -0.87
N PHE A 19 -29.74 -38.05 0.45
CA PHE A 19 -28.97 -37.20 1.33
C PHE A 19 -27.49 -37.56 1.13
N VAL A 20 -26.69 -36.64 0.57
CA VAL A 20 -25.26 -36.85 0.40
C VAL A 20 -24.69 -37.02 1.80
N GLY A 21 -24.32 -38.25 2.16
CA GLY A 21 -23.77 -38.57 3.47
C GLY A 21 -22.56 -37.69 3.77
N THR A 22 -22.35 -37.37 5.05
CA THR A 22 -21.18 -36.59 5.47
C THR A 22 -19.90 -37.30 4.99
N PRO A 23 -19.00 -36.60 4.28
CA PRO A 23 -17.79 -37.21 3.77
C PRO A 23 -16.96 -37.80 4.91
N SER A 24 -16.35 -38.96 4.65
CA SER A 24 -15.49 -39.62 5.64
C SER A 24 -14.35 -38.69 6.09
N LYS A 25 -13.80 -38.90 7.28
CA LYS A 25 -12.64 -38.13 7.78
C LYS A 25 -11.46 -38.16 6.78
N ILE A 26 -11.27 -39.30 6.11
CA ILE A 26 -10.24 -39.49 5.08
C ILE A 26 -10.55 -38.61 3.85
N THR A 27 -11.79 -38.64 3.37
CA THR A 27 -12.24 -37.79 2.25
C THR A 27 -12.05 -36.30 2.56
N MET A 28 -12.43 -35.86 3.76
CA MET A 28 -12.22 -34.48 4.21
C MET A 28 -10.74 -34.09 4.26
N PHE A 29 -9.87 -34.98 4.77
CA PHE A 29 -8.43 -34.75 4.80
C PHE A 29 -7.85 -34.59 3.39
N PHE A 30 -8.25 -35.44 2.42
CA PHE A 30 -7.81 -35.31 1.03
C PHE A 30 -8.28 -34.01 0.38
N ILE A 31 -9.55 -33.61 0.60
CA ILE A 31 -10.08 -32.35 0.06
C ILE A 31 -9.30 -31.16 0.62
N ILE A 32 -9.10 -31.09 1.94
CA ILE A 32 -8.36 -29.99 2.58
C ILE A 32 -6.92 -29.97 2.10
N SER A 33 -6.23 -31.11 2.09
CA SER A 33 -4.81 -31.19 1.67
C SER A 33 -4.66 -30.78 0.20
N THR A 34 -5.54 -31.25 -0.67
CA THR A 34 -5.54 -30.87 -2.09
C THR A 34 -5.78 -29.37 -2.27
N TYR A 35 -6.75 -28.81 -1.55
CA TYR A 35 -7.01 -27.37 -1.58
C TYR A 35 -5.80 -26.55 -1.14
N LEU A 36 -5.15 -26.91 -0.03
CA LEU A 36 -3.97 -26.22 0.47
C LEU A 36 -2.79 -26.30 -0.52
N LEU A 37 -2.60 -27.45 -1.17
CA LEU A 37 -1.58 -27.62 -2.22
C LEU A 37 -1.89 -26.75 -3.45
N ILE A 38 -3.14 -26.68 -3.89
CA ILE A 38 -3.57 -25.81 -4.99
C ILE A 38 -3.32 -24.34 -4.64
N VAL A 39 -3.73 -23.89 -3.45
CA VAL A 39 -3.49 -22.51 -2.99
C VAL A 39 -2.00 -22.20 -2.99
N HIS A 40 -1.17 -23.10 -2.45
CA HIS A 40 0.27 -22.92 -2.40
C HIS A 40 0.89 -22.82 -3.79
N SER A 41 0.57 -23.77 -4.67
CA SER A 41 1.09 -23.83 -6.04
C SER A 41 0.71 -22.60 -6.87
N LEU A 42 -0.57 -22.21 -6.87
CA LEU A 42 -1.04 -21.07 -7.66
C LEU A 42 -0.43 -19.74 -7.18
N ARG A 43 -0.18 -19.59 -5.87
CA ARG A 43 0.44 -18.37 -5.32
C ARG A 43 1.90 -18.21 -5.73
N LEU A 44 2.68 -19.28 -5.68
CA LEU A 44 4.09 -19.25 -6.10
C LEU A 44 4.20 -19.13 -7.62
N SER A 45 3.34 -19.84 -8.36
CA SER A 45 3.29 -19.75 -9.83
C SER A 45 3.12 -18.32 -10.35
N ARG A 46 2.34 -17.48 -9.66
CA ARG A 46 2.18 -16.06 -10.02
C ARG A 46 3.50 -15.28 -9.91
N GLN A 47 4.26 -15.51 -8.83
CA GLN A 47 5.56 -14.87 -8.63
C GLN A 47 6.54 -15.30 -9.73
N ASP A 48 6.60 -16.60 -10.01
CA ASP A 48 7.49 -17.16 -11.03
C ASP A 48 7.10 -16.67 -12.44
N SER A 49 5.80 -16.55 -12.71
CA SER A 49 5.29 -16.03 -13.98
C SER A 49 5.69 -14.58 -14.22
N MET A 50 5.68 -13.74 -13.18
CA MET A 50 6.15 -12.35 -13.28
C MET A 50 7.66 -12.30 -13.56
N ILE A 51 8.47 -13.07 -12.83
CA ILE A 51 9.92 -13.14 -13.09
C ILE A 51 10.21 -13.65 -14.51
N LYS A 52 9.47 -14.66 -14.97
CA LYS A 52 9.60 -15.22 -16.31
C LYS A 52 9.19 -14.20 -17.39
N LYS A 53 8.11 -13.44 -17.16
CA LYS A 53 7.59 -12.44 -18.10
C LYS A 53 8.57 -11.30 -18.34
N PHE A 54 9.18 -10.75 -17.28
CA PHE A 54 10.08 -9.60 -17.39
C PHE A 54 11.56 -9.98 -17.53
N GLY A 55 11.95 -11.20 -17.14
CA GLY A 55 13.32 -11.71 -17.35
C GLY A 55 14.37 -11.22 -16.36
N TYR A 56 13.99 -10.47 -15.32
CA TYR A 56 14.89 -9.96 -14.28
C TYR A 56 15.23 -11.03 -13.23
N LYS A 57 16.13 -11.96 -13.58
CA LYS A 57 16.48 -13.11 -12.73
C LYS A 57 17.71 -12.90 -11.83
N THR A 58 18.56 -11.92 -12.15
CA THR A 58 19.83 -11.68 -11.46
C THR A 58 20.06 -10.20 -11.20
N ARG A 59 20.93 -9.86 -10.24
CA ARG A 59 21.35 -8.48 -9.99
C ARG A 59 21.86 -7.77 -11.25
N GLU A 60 22.59 -8.47 -12.12
CA GLU A 60 23.05 -7.92 -13.41
C GLU A 60 21.91 -7.58 -14.37
N SER A 61 20.85 -8.39 -14.41
CA SER A 61 19.68 -8.08 -15.24
C SER A 61 18.91 -6.86 -14.74
N LEU A 62 18.88 -6.64 -13.41
CA LEU A 62 18.15 -5.51 -12.79
C LEU A 62 18.70 -4.14 -13.19
N LYS A 63 19.99 -4.04 -13.54
CA LYS A 63 20.62 -2.82 -14.04
C LYS A 63 19.94 -2.24 -15.29
N LYS A 64 19.27 -3.11 -16.06
CA LYS A 64 18.58 -2.74 -17.31
C LYS A 64 17.12 -2.39 -17.11
N MET A 65 16.63 -2.38 -15.87
CA MET A 65 15.23 -2.13 -15.57
C MET A 65 14.81 -0.73 -16.03
N THR A 66 13.85 -0.69 -16.95
CA THR A 66 13.27 0.56 -17.42
C THR A 66 12.15 1.04 -16.49
N ASN A 67 11.85 2.34 -16.50
CA ASN A 67 10.68 2.86 -15.78
C ASN A 67 9.37 2.23 -16.26
N THR A 68 9.29 1.85 -17.55
CA THR A 68 8.11 1.17 -18.11
C THR A 68 7.93 -0.23 -17.53
N ASP A 69 9.01 -1.01 -17.41
CA ASP A 69 8.94 -2.34 -16.78
C ASP A 69 8.66 -2.21 -15.28
N ALA A 70 9.38 -1.30 -14.60
CA ALA A 70 9.21 -1.04 -13.18
C ALA A 70 7.76 -0.73 -12.81
N GLN A 71 7.08 0.10 -13.61
CA GLN A 71 5.68 0.44 -13.42
C GLN A 71 4.74 -0.77 -13.59
N ALA A 72 5.08 -1.71 -14.46
CA ALA A 72 4.27 -2.91 -14.70
C ALA A 72 4.50 -4.02 -13.65
N ILE A 73 5.59 -3.94 -12.87
CA ILE A 73 5.95 -4.88 -11.82
C ILE A 73 5.38 -4.37 -10.48
N ILE A 74 4.06 -4.47 -10.32
CA ILE A 74 3.36 -4.17 -9.06
C ILE A 74 2.66 -5.44 -8.55
N GLU A 75 3.02 -5.84 -7.34
CA GLU A 75 2.36 -6.93 -6.62
C GLU A 75 1.74 -6.39 -5.31
N PHE A 76 0.74 -7.10 -4.78
CA PHE A 76 -0.01 -6.69 -3.57
C PHE A 76 -0.73 -5.33 -3.72
N PRO A 77 -1.48 -5.07 -4.81
CA PRO A 77 -1.96 -3.73 -5.16
C PRO A 77 -2.76 -3.03 -4.05
N ARG A 78 -3.52 -3.78 -3.24
CA ARG A 78 -4.25 -3.21 -2.10
C ARG A 78 -3.30 -2.71 -1.00
N PHE A 79 -2.36 -3.54 -0.56
CA PHE A 79 -1.38 -3.15 0.47
C PHE A 79 -0.39 -2.10 -0.05
N TYR A 80 -0.04 -2.16 -1.34
CA TYR A 80 0.73 -1.11 -2.01
C TYR A 80 0.01 0.24 -1.91
N VAL A 81 -1.26 0.33 -2.32
CA VAL A 81 -2.01 1.60 -2.21
C VAL A 81 -2.19 2.05 -0.76
N THR A 82 -2.51 1.13 0.17
CA THR A 82 -2.66 1.48 1.59
C THR A 82 -1.35 1.98 2.21
N SER A 83 -0.21 1.39 1.86
CA SER A 83 1.10 1.85 2.33
C SER A 83 1.49 3.20 1.73
N LEU A 84 1.09 3.52 0.49
CA LEU A 84 1.25 4.87 -0.07
C LEU A 84 0.41 5.92 0.67
N GLN A 85 -0.81 5.58 1.09
CA GLN A 85 -1.63 6.46 1.92
C GLN A 85 -0.96 6.69 3.29
N PHE A 86 -0.39 5.63 3.86
CA PHE A 86 0.39 5.75 5.10
C PHE A 86 1.68 6.55 4.89
N ALA A 87 2.38 6.41 3.77
CA ALA A 87 3.59 7.18 3.44
C ALA A 87 3.30 8.68 3.48
N LEU A 88 2.22 9.12 2.83
CA LEU A 88 1.73 10.50 2.92
C LEU A 88 1.47 10.90 4.38
N PHE A 89 0.73 10.07 5.12
CA PHE A 89 0.43 10.34 6.53
C PHE A 89 1.70 10.47 7.39
N LYS A 90 2.72 9.64 7.14
CA LYS A 90 3.99 9.64 7.87
C LYS A 90 4.77 10.95 7.69
N THR A 91 4.67 11.59 6.51
CA THR A 91 5.33 12.89 6.28
C THR A 91 4.84 13.98 7.24
N TYR A 92 3.63 13.84 7.77
CA TYR A 92 3.03 14.82 8.69
C TYR A 92 3.63 14.75 10.11
N GLY A 93 4.53 13.79 10.36
CA GLY A 93 5.39 13.76 11.54
C GLY A 93 6.62 14.69 11.45
N ILE A 94 6.84 15.34 10.31
CA ILE A 94 7.93 16.30 10.13
C ILE A 94 7.40 17.74 10.34
N PRO A 95 7.96 18.53 11.29
CA PRO A 95 7.45 19.86 11.63
C PRO A 95 7.36 20.85 10.47
N THR A 96 8.34 20.86 9.54
CA THR A 96 8.33 21.74 8.36
C THR A 96 7.13 21.43 7.45
N ILE A 97 6.91 20.15 7.19
CA ILE A 97 5.82 19.64 6.36
C ILE A 97 4.47 19.89 7.04
N SER A 98 4.29 19.46 8.30
CA SER A 98 3.02 19.59 9.02
C SER A 98 2.60 21.05 9.22
N LYS A 99 3.55 21.94 9.54
CA LYS A 99 3.29 23.38 9.64
C LYS A 99 2.76 23.93 8.33
N LEU A 100 3.39 23.60 7.20
CA LEU A 100 2.91 24.05 5.89
C LEU A 100 1.48 23.55 5.61
N LEU A 101 1.19 22.30 5.95
CA LEU A 101 -0.14 21.71 5.76
C LEU A 101 -1.22 22.44 6.57
N VAL A 102 -0.93 22.71 7.84
CA VAL A 102 -1.82 23.50 8.72
C VAL A 102 -2.01 24.92 8.15
N ASP A 103 -0.93 25.59 7.74
CA ASP A 103 -0.98 26.95 7.21
C ASP A 103 -1.79 27.03 5.90
N THR A 104 -1.80 25.97 5.09
CA THR A 104 -2.59 25.91 3.84
C THR A 104 -4.09 25.71 4.08
N LYS A 105 -4.50 25.35 5.30
CA LYS A 105 -5.88 25.01 5.69
C LYS A 105 -6.53 23.92 4.84
N GLN A 106 -5.74 23.14 4.11
CA GLN A 106 -6.30 22.09 3.25
C GLN A 106 -6.76 20.85 4.03
N PHE A 107 -6.48 20.78 5.33
CA PHE A 107 -7.01 19.75 6.23
C PHE A 107 -7.94 20.30 7.31
N SER A 108 -8.24 21.61 7.29
CA SER A 108 -8.98 22.25 8.37
C SER A 108 -10.49 21.94 8.37
N SER A 109 -11.01 21.38 7.28
CA SER A 109 -12.41 20.92 7.20
C SER A 109 -12.50 19.58 6.47
N LYS A 110 -13.61 18.87 6.66
CA LYS A 110 -13.86 17.59 5.97
C LYS A 110 -13.85 17.76 4.45
N GLU A 111 -14.44 18.84 3.95
CA GLU A 111 -14.58 19.14 2.52
C GLU A 111 -13.22 19.42 1.89
N THR A 112 -12.43 20.29 2.52
CA THR A 112 -11.08 20.65 2.05
C THR A 112 -10.14 19.45 2.09
N ALA A 113 -10.18 18.66 3.17
CA ALA A 113 -9.37 17.46 3.32
C ALA A 113 -9.76 16.37 2.31
N SER A 114 -11.06 16.15 2.10
CA SER A 114 -11.56 15.16 1.13
C SER A 114 -11.16 15.55 -0.29
N LYS A 115 -11.28 16.84 -0.64
CA LYS A 115 -10.83 17.36 -1.94
C LYS A 115 -9.32 17.17 -2.11
N ARG A 116 -8.51 17.57 -1.14
CA ARG A 116 -7.04 17.40 -1.20
C ARG A 116 -6.66 15.93 -1.37
N TYR A 117 -7.31 15.04 -0.64
CA TYR A 117 -7.08 13.61 -0.76
C TYR A 117 -7.45 13.09 -2.16
N ALA A 118 -8.59 13.51 -2.71
CA ALA A 118 -9.00 13.16 -4.07
C ALA A 118 -8.02 13.70 -5.13
N ASP A 119 -7.61 14.97 -5.02
CA ASP A 119 -6.65 15.61 -5.93
C ASP A 119 -5.31 14.83 -5.94
N THR A 120 -4.77 14.52 -4.76
CA THR A 120 -3.53 13.72 -4.63
C THR A 120 -3.70 12.32 -5.22
N THR A 121 -4.82 11.66 -4.94
CA THR A 121 -5.10 10.30 -5.45
C THR A 121 -5.16 10.29 -6.97
N VAL A 122 -5.81 11.28 -7.59
CA VAL A 122 -5.89 11.39 -9.06
C VAL A 122 -4.50 11.61 -9.65
N LEU A 123 -3.72 12.55 -9.12
CA LEU A 123 -2.38 12.82 -9.64
C LEU A 123 -1.49 11.56 -9.59
N ILE A 124 -1.46 10.89 -8.44
CA ILE A 124 -0.68 9.66 -8.26
C ILE A 124 -1.18 8.55 -9.18
N ALA A 125 -2.50 8.33 -9.25
CA ALA A 125 -3.08 7.30 -10.11
C ALA A 125 -2.73 7.53 -11.59
N GLU A 126 -2.74 8.78 -12.06
CA GLU A 126 -2.44 9.11 -13.46
C GLU A 126 -1.01 8.72 -13.84
N PHE A 127 0.00 9.11 -13.06
CA PHE A 127 1.40 8.75 -13.34
C PHE A 127 1.77 7.31 -12.93
N SER A 128 0.95 6.63 -12.12
CA SER A 128 1.20 5.25 -11.70
C SER A 128 0.52 4.22 -12.59
N SER A 129 -0.56 4.58 -13.29
CA SER A 129 -1.39 3.61 -14.06
C SER A 129 -1.24 3.70 -15.58
N HIS A 130 -0.50 4.70 -16.09
CA HIS A 130 -0.30 4.90 -17.53
C HIS A 130 1.18 4.92 -17.87
N HIS A 131 1.51 4.47 -19.09
CA HIS A 131 2.87 4.55 -19.63
C HIS A 131 3.49 5.93 -19.41
N SER A 132 4.78 5.98 -19.04
CA SER A 132 5.52 7.19 -18.64
C SER A 132 5.38 8.39 -19.59
N LEU A 133 5.32 8.14 -20.91
CA LEU A 133 5.17 9.17 -21.95
C LEU A 133 3.71 9.53 -22.30
N HIS A 134 2.73 8.92 -21.64
CA HIS A 134 1.33 9.18 -21.92
C HIS A 134 0.96 10.63 -21.52
N PRO A 135 0.16 11.37 -22.33
CA PRO A 135 -0.16 12.78 -22.05
C PRO A 135 -0.73 13.04 -20.66
N ARG A 136 -1.48 12.07 -20.09
CA ARG A 136 -1.99 12.19 -18.73
C ARG A 136 -0.90 12.13 -17.66
N VAL A 137 0.13 11.31 -17.83
CA VAL A 137 1.28 11.25 -16.92
C VAL A 137 2.01 12.58 -16.92
N LEU A 138 2.34 13.09 -18.10
CA LEU A 138 3.04 14.37 -18.25
C LEU A 138 2.24 15.51 -17.63
N LYS A 139 0.91 15.53 -17.84
CA LYS A 139 0.01 16.52 -17.24
C LYS A 139 -0.04 16.40 -15.72
N ALA A 140 -0.12 15.20 -15.16
CA ALA A 140 -0.17 14.97 -13.72
C ALA A 140 1.13 15.42 -13.04
N ILE A 141 2.29 15.02 -13.57
CA ILE A 141 3.60 15.43 -13.05
C ILE A 141 3.77 16.94 -13.18
N SER A 142 3.45 17.53 -14.33
CA SER A 142 3.53 18.99 -14.52
C SER A 142 2.62 19.73 -13.55
N ARG A 143 1.42 19.22 -13.28
CA ARG A 143 0.50 19.81 -12.31
C ARG A 143 1.05 19.72 -10.88
N MET A 144 1.60 18.58 -10.49
CA MET A 144 2.26 18.40 -9.20
C MET A 144 3.44 19.38 -9.04
N ASN A 145 4.31 19.48 -10.03
CA ASN A 145 5.44 20.40 -10.04
C ASN A 145 4.98 21.86 -9.94
N TYR A 146 3.94 22.24 -10.69
CA TYR A 146 3.34 23.57 -10.61
C TYR A 146 2.85 23.90 -9.20
N LEU A 147 2.10 22.99 -8.57
CA LEU A 147 1.57 23.17 -7.22
C LEU A 147 2.69 23.32 -6.18
N HIS A 148 3.77 22.56 -6.29
CA HIS A 148 4.92 22.68 -5.38
C HIS A 148 5.80 23.91 -5.67
N SER A 149 5.87 24.38 -6.91
CA SER A 149 6.83 25.42 -7.33
C SER A 149 6.68 26.75 -6.56
N GLY A 150 5.45 27.17 -6.27
CA GLY A 150 5.20 28.40 -5.52
C GLY A 150 5.73 28.32 -4.08
N TYR A 151 5.58 27.16 -3.44
CA TYR A 151 6.08 26.93 -2.09
C TYR A 151 7.61 26.76 -2.05
N GLN A 152 8.20 26.11 -3.06
CA GLN A 152 9.66 26.02 -3.20
C GLN A 152 10.29 27.41 -3.37
N LYS A 153 9.75 28.24 -4.27
CA LYS A 153 10.22 29.63 -4.48
C LYS A 153 10.09 30.49 -3.23
N ALA A 154 9.09 30.22 -2.40
CA ALA A 154 8.87 30.89 -1.11
C ALA A 154 9.70 30.28 0.04
N GLY A 155 10.57 29.30 -0.21
CA GLY A 155 11.39 28.64 0.82
C GLY A 155 10.59 27.80 1.82
N LYS A 156 9.36 27.40 1.47
CA LYS A 156 8.46 26.64 2.35
C LYS A 156 8.51 25.13 2.14
N ILE A 157 9.03 24.68 1.01
CA ILE A 157 9.32 23.27 0.72
C ILE A 157 10.81 23.21 0.37
N SER A 158 11.60 22.53 1.19
CA SER A 158 13.01 22.30 0.93
C SER A 158 13.23 21.09 0.01
N ASN A 159 14.45 20.92 -0.50
CA ASN A 159 14.80 19.72 -1.24
C ASN A 159 14.77 18.48 -0.32
N GLU A 160 15.20 18.62 0.93
CA GLU A 160 15.19 17.54 1.92
C GLU A 160 13.77 17.09 2.25
N ASP A 161 12.80 18.01 2.35
CA ASP A 161 11.39 17.65 2.55
C ASP A 161 10.82 16.88 1.34
N LEU A 162 11.21 17.27 0.12
CA LEU A 162 10.85 16.54 -1.10
C LEU A 162 11.52 15.17 -1.16
N LEU A 163 12.81 15.08 -0.83
CA LEU A 163 13.58 13.83 -0.84
C LEU A 163 13.06 12.86 0.22
N TYR A 164 12.70 13.35 1.42
CA TYR A 164 12.06 12.56 2.46
C TYR A 164 10.65 12.10 2.08
N THR A 165 9.87 12.99 1.46
CA THR A 165 8.56 12.57 0.92
C THR A 165 8.77 11.45 -0.11
N LEU A 166 9.67 11.62 -1.06
CA LEU A 166 10.00 10.59 -2.05
C LEU A 166 10.46 9.28 -1.40
N SER A 167 11.28 9.34 -0.35
CA SER A 167 11.80 8.15 0.30
C SER A 167 10.68 7.31 0.91
N VAL A 168 9.70 7.92 1.57
CA VAL A 168 8.59 7.17 2.18
C VAL A 168 7.66 6.52 1.14
N PHE A 169 7.55 7.09 -0.07
CA PHE A 169 6.86 6.45 -1.20
C PHE A 169 7.55 5.15 -1.67
N ILE A 170 8.82 4.94 -1.33
CA ILE A 170 9.59 3.73 -1.63
C ILE A 170 9.63 2.81 -0.41
N THR A 171 10.04 3.35 0.75
CA THR A 171 10.33 2.55 1.95
C THR A 171 9.06 1.98 2.57
N GLU A 172 7.97 2.73 2.60
CA GLU A 172 6.73 2.27 3.26
C GLU A 172 6.08 1.10 2.52
N PRO A 173 5.92 1.10 1.18
CA PRO A 173 5.41 -0.08 0.48
C PRO A 173 6.27 -1.32 0.69
N ILE A 174 7.59 -1.19 0.62
CA ILE A 174 8.51 -2.33 0.81
C ILE A 174 8.40 -2.86 2.24
N GLY A 175 8.41 -1.97 3.24
CA GLY A 175 8.29 -2.33 4.66
C GLY A 175 6.93 -2.94 5.00
N TRP A 176 5.83 -2.28 4.64
CA TRP A 176 4.48 -2.73 4.95
C TRP A 176 4.15 -4.08 4.32
N ILE A 177 4.56 -4.31 3.07
CA ILE A 177 4.36 -5.61 2.43
C ILE A 177 5.20 -6.68 3.16
N GLY A 178 6.46 -6.37 3.48
CA GLY A 178 7.32 -7.28 4.23
C GLY A 178 6.76 -7.67 5.60
N ASP A 179 6.17 -6.72 6.31
CA ASP A 179 5.64 -6.93 7.65
C ASP A 179 4.28 -7.63 7.66
N TRP A 180 3.38 -7.28 6.73
CA TRP A 180 1.95 -7.56 6.86
C TRP A 180 1.33 -8.38 5.71
N GLU A 181 2.05 -8.60 4.61
CA GLU A 181 1.60 -9.48 3.53
C GLU A 181 2.17 -10.89 3.61
N TRP A 182 1.53 -11.83 2.90
CA TRP A 182 1.79 -13.27 3.05
C TRP A 182 3.22 -13.71 2.68
N ARG A 183 3.96 -12.87 1.94
CA ARG A 183 5.40 -13.00 1.68
C ARG A 183 6.03 -11.61 1.56
N THR A 184 7.36 -11.56 1.69
CA THR A 184 8.16 -10.39 1.35
C THR A 184 8.25 -10.19 -0.16
N LEU A 185 8.60 -8.97 -0.56
CA LEU A 185 8.96 -8.67 -1.95
C LEU A 185 10.29 -9.35 -2.31
N ASN A 186 10.41 -9.78 -3.57
CA ASN A 186 11.68 -10.23 -4.12
C ASN A 186 12.51 -9.05 -4.67
N GLU A 187 13.75 -9.32 -5.08
CA GLU A 187 14.67 -8.29 -5.59
C GLU A 187 14.12 -7.54 -6.81
N MET A 188 13.45 -8.24 -7.74
CA MET A 188 12.85 -7.61 -8.93
C MET A 188 11.76 -6.61 -8.52
N GLU A 189 10.89 -6.98 -7.59
CA GLU A 189 9.81 -6.13 -7.10
C GLU A 189 10.35 -4.91 -6.32
N ILE A 190 11.38 -5.09 -5.48
CA ILE A 190 12.05 -3.99 -4.77
C ILE A 190 12.69 -3.02 -5.78
N CYS A 191 13.44 -3.56 -6.74
CA CYS A 191 14.09 -2.77 -7.79
C CYS A 191 13.05 -1.98 -8.61
N ALA A 192 11.91 -2.59 -8.91
CA ALA A 192 10.81 -1.95 -9.65
C ALA A 192 10.24 -0.75 -8.89
N ILE A 193 9.87 -0.92 -7.62
CA ILE A 193 9.34 0.17 -6.79
C ILE A 193 10.35 1.32 -6.73
N ALA A 194 11.61 1.02 -6.45
CA ALA A 194 12.65 2.03 -6.32
C ALA A 194 12.96 2.74 -7.64
N THR A 195 13.02 2.01 -8.76
CA THR A 195 13.27 2.57 -10.10
C THR A 195 12.13 3.49 -10.52
N PHE A 196 10.88 3.03 -10.34
CA PHE A 196 9.69 3.82 -10.67
C PHE A 196 9.67 5.15 -9.91
N TRP A 197 9.80 5.12 -8.58
CA TRP A 197 9.77 6.34 -7.78
C TRP A 197 11.00 7.23 -8.00
N LYS A 198 12.19 6.66 -8.24
CA LYS A 198 13.33 7.45 -8.67
C LYS A 198 13.00 8.23 -9.95
N GLY A 199 12.37 7.60 -10.94
CA GLY A 199 11.93 8.27 -12.16
C GLY A 199 10.95 9.42 -11.90
N ILE A 200 10.04 9.28 -10.93
CA ILE A 200 9.17 10.38 -10.49
C ILE A 200 9.98 11.51 -9.82
N GLY A 201 10.94 11.18 -8.95
CA GLY A 201 11.81 12.16 -8.32
C GLY A 201 12.69 12.93 -9.31
N ASP A 202 13.23 12.23 -10.32
CA ASP A 202 13.96 12.84 -11.44
C ASP A 202 13.06 13.84 -12.17
N ALA A 203 11.80 13.45 -12.48
CA ALA A 203 10.82 14.31 -13.15
C ALA A 203 10.31 15.49 -12.29
N MET A 204 10.44 15.39 -10.97
CA MET A 204 10.17 16.48 -10.02
C MET A 204 11.37 17.42 -9.84
N GLY A 205 12.56 17.05 -10.35
CA GLY A 205 13.79 17.81 -10.15
C GLY A 205 14.35 17.71 -8.73
N ILE A 206 14.04 16.62 -8.01
CA ILE A 206 14.58 16.39 -6.66
C ILE A 206 16.08 16.11 -6.75
N SER A 207 16.87 16.85 -5.99
CA SER A 207 18.31 16.63 -5.89
C SER A 207 18.60 15.49 -4.91
N TYR A 208 19.48 14.58 -5.32
CA TYR A 208 19.92 13.44 -4.52
C TYR A 208 21.33 13.62 -3.94
N ARG A 209 21.87 14.85 -3.94
CA ARG A 209 23.25 15.14 -3.50
C ARG A 209 23.53 14.75 -2.04
N ASP A 210 22.49 14.68 -1.21
CA ASP A 210 22.61 14.31 0.19
C ASP A 210 22.71 12.79 0.41
N LEU A 211 22.48 11.99 -0.64
CA LEU A 211 22.64 10.54 -0.61
C LEU A 211 24.11 10.15 -0.77
N ARG A 212 24.53 9.09 -0.06
CA ARG A 212 25.94 8.73 0.06
C ARG A 212 26.55 8.27 -1.26
N ARG A 213 25.76 7.57 -2.08
CA ARG A 213 26.18 7.00 -3.37
C ARG A 213 25.59 7.78 -4.54
N PHE A 214 25.42 9.08 -4.37
CA PHE A 214 24.86 9.95 -5.39
C PHE A 214 25.51 9.73 -6.77
N ASN A 215 24.69 9.39 -7.78
CA ASN A 215 25.11 9.06 -9.15
C ASN A 215 25.98 7.79 -9.32
N GLU A 216 26.06 6.94 -8.30
CA GLU A 216 26.89 5.72 -8.31
C GLU A 216 26.07 4.44 -8.09
N TRP A 217 24.74 4.53 -8.10
CA TRP A 217 23.86 3.37 -7.99
C TRP A 217 23.87 2.55 -9.28
N ARG A 218 24.07 1.25 -9.14
CA ARG A 218 24.06 0.29 -10.25
C ARG A 218 22.64 -0.06 -10.71
N ASP A 219 21.69 -0.05 -9.78
CA ASP A 219 20.29 -0.43 -10.01
C ASP A 219 19.37 0.17 -8.92
N GLY A 220 18.06 -0.06 -9.05
CA GLY A 220 17.06 0.46 -8.12
C GLY A 220 17.21 -0.04 -6.68
N ILE A 221 17.79 -1.23 -6.44
CA ILE A 221 17.98 -1.72 -5.06
C ILE A 221 19.05 -0.89 -4.34
N GLU A 222 20.16 -0.58 -5.00
CA GLU A 222 21.19 0.25 -4.38
C GLU A 222 20.70 1.67 -4.10
N PHE A 223 19.87 2.22 -5.00
CA PHE A 223 19.19 3.49 -4.75
C PHE A 223 18.25 3.40 -3.53
N PHE A 224 17.47 2.32 -3.44
CA PHE A 224 16.60 2.06 -2.28
C PHE A 224 17.38 1.97 -0.97
N GLU A 225 18.48 1.23 -0.93
CA GLU A 225 19.29 1.07 0.28
C GLU A 225 19.86 2.42 0.76
N ASP A 226 20.36 3.23 -0.18
CA ASP A 226 20.94 4.54 0.10
C ASP A 226 19.89 5.55 0.58
N ILE A 227 18.78 5.70 -0.16
CA ILE A 227 17.70 6.61 0.23
C ILE A 227 17.01 6.17 1.52
N LYS A 228 16.87 4.86 1.76
CA LYS A 228 16.35 4.32 3.03
C LYS A 228 17.25 4.73 4.18
N LYS A 229 18.57 4.54 4.04
CA LYS A 229 19.51 4.89 5.10
C LYS A 229 19.47 6.39 5.41
N TRP A 230 19.48 7.22 4.38
CA TRP A 230 19.34 8.67 4.51
C TRP A 230 18.01 9.05 5.18
N ALA A 231 16.89 8.42 4.79
CA ALA A 231 15.57 8.69 5.37
C ALA A 231 15.51 8.33 6.85
N GLU A 232 16.10 7.20 7.26
CA GLU A 232 16.20 6.83 8.67
C GLU A 232 17.00 7.86 9.50
N ASP A 233 18.08 8.42 8.93
CA ASP A 233 18.85 9.51 9.56
C ASP A 233 18.04 10.82 9.61
N TYR A 234 17.30 11.13 8.55
CA TYR A 234 16.39 12.28 8.48
C TYR A 234 15.28 12.18 9.54
N GLU A 235 14.63 11.01 9.65
CA GLU A 235 13.58 10.75 10.63
C GLU A 235 14.12 10.89 12.06
N ARG A 236 15.29 10.31 12.37
CA ARG A 236 15.92 10.47 13.69
C ARG A 236 16.16 11.93 14.08
N LYS A 237 16.48 12.78 13.10
CA LYS A 237 16.82 14.18 13.33
C LYS A 237 15.60 15.09 13.37
N PHE A 238 14.61 14.86 12.51
CA PHE A 238 13.53 15.83 12.26
C PHE A 238 12.13 15.33 12.63
N MET A 239 11.90 14.02 12.81
CA MET A 239 10.61 13.49 13.25
C MET A 239 10.48 13.58 14.77
N VAL A 240 10.30 14.81 15.25
CA VAL A 240 10.27 15.16 16.68
C VAL A 240 8.88 15.64 17.13
N PRO A 241 8.54 15.54 18.43
CA PRO A 241 7.28 16.05 18.97
C PRO A 241 7.06 17.53 18.61
N ASN A 242 5.92 17.84 17.99
CA ASN A 242 5.59 19.20 17.59
C ASN A 242 4.07 19.45 17.57
N GLU A 243 3.65 20.66 17.92
CA GLU A 243 2.23 21.05 17.96
C GLU A 243 1.57 21.00 16.58
N TYR A 244 2.28 21.33 15.50
CA TYR A 244 1.75 21.23 14.13
C TYR A 244 1.55 19.79 13.69
N ASN A 245 2.44 18.87 14.09
CA ASN A 245 2.29 17.44 13.86
C ASN A 245 1.04 16.92 14.58
N LYS A 246 0.87 17.30 15.86
CA LYS A 246 -0.30 16.95 16.65
C LYS A 246 -1.58 17.45 16.01
N LYS A 247 -1.63 18.73 15.64
CA LYS A 247 -2.81 19.32 15.00
C LYS A 247 -3.18 18.58 13.71
N THR A 248 -2.18 18.24 12.89
CA THR A 248 -2.42 17.48 11.66
C THR A 248 -2.97 16.09 11.96
N ALA A 249 -2.48 15.40 12.99
CA ALA A 249 -3.03 14.12 13.42
C ALA A 249 -4.47 14.23 13.94
N ASP A 250 -4.76 15.25 14.76
CA ASP A 250 -6.10 15.51 15.31
C ASP A 250 -7.12 15.81 14.20
N GLU A 251 -6.71 16.48 13.11
CA GLU A 251 -7.56 16.77 11.95
C GLU A 251 -7.76 15.54 11.04
N LEU A 252 -6.72 14.74 10.81
CA LEU A 252 -6.74 13.66 9.80
C LEU A 252 -7.24 12.32 10.31
N VAL A 253 -6.92 11.93 11.54
CA VAL A 253 -7.34 10.62 12.07
C VAL A 253 -8.87 10.47 12.06
N PRO A 254 -9.68 11.48 12.44
CA PRO A 254 -11.14 11.39 12.29
C PRO A 254 -11.60 11.15 10.85
N LEU A 255 -10.88 11.67 9.85
CA LEU A 255 -11.20 11.47 8.44
C LEU A 255 -10.86 10.05 7.98
N LEU A 256 -9.73 9.49 8.43
CA LEU A 256 -9.37 8.09 8.20
C LEU A 256 -10.42 7.14 8.78
N LEU A 257 -10.99 7.51 9.93
CA LEU A 257 -11.97 6.72 10.65
C LEU A 257 -13.42 7.08 10.31
N PHE A 258 -13.66 7.88 9.27
CA PHE A 258 -14.98 8.42 8.96
C PHE A 258 -16.05 7.33 8.73
N LEU A 259 -15.67 6.22 8.09
CA LEU A 259 -16.57 5.09 7.82
C LEU A 259 -16.61 4.05 8.96
N VAL A 260 -15.82 4.25 10.03
CA VAL A 260 -15.77 3.32 11.16
C VAL A 260 -16.98 3.55 12.07
N PRO A 261 -17.79 2.51 12.38
CA PRO A 261 -18.91 2.63 13.30
C PRO A 261 -18.47 3.19 14.66
N LYS A 262 -19.29 4.04 15.28
CA LYS A 262 -18.96 4.74 16.53
C LYS A 262 -18.47 3.80 17.64
N ALA A 263 -19.05 2.61 17.75
CA ALA A 263 -18.67 1.59 18.73
C ALA A 263 -17.23 1.07 18.56
N LEU A 264 -16.68 1.10 17.35
CA LEU A 264 -15.35 0.62 17.03
C LEU A 264 -14.28 1.73 17.04
N LEU A 265 -14.67 3.00 17.20
CA LEU A 265 -13.74 4.13 17.17
C LEU A 265 -12.60 4.05 18.20
N PRO A 266 -12.83 3.64 19.46
CA PRO A 266 -11.73 3.53 20.43
C PRO A 266 -10.66 2.53 19.97
N PHE A 267 -11.09 1.35 19.52
CA PHE A 267 -10.18 0.34 18.96
C PHE A 267 -9.47 0.85 17.70
N ALA A 268 -10.20 1.50 16.79
CA ALA A 268 -9.64 1.98 15.53
C ALA A 268 -8.61 3.10 15.73
N ARG A 269 -8.80 3.99 16.72
CA ARG A 269 -7.79 5.00 17.11
C ARG A 269 -6.51 4.34 17.63
N ASP A 270 -6.65 3.36 18.51
CA ASP A 270 -5.50 2.59 18.99
C ASP A 270 -4.81 1.85 17.84
N ALA A 271 -5.56 1.24 16.92
CA ALA A 271 -5.01 0.56 15.75
C ALA A 271 -4.22 1.52 14.84
N VAL A 272 -4.69 2.75 14.63
CA VAL A 272 -3.93 3.80 13.94
C VAL A 272 -2.62 4.09 14.69
N GLY A 273 -2.69 4.29 16.01
CA GLY A 273 -1.49 4.52 16.83
C GLY A 273 -0.48 3.36 16.81
N VAL A 274 -0.95 2.10 16.67
CA VAL A 274 -0.09 0.93 16.47
C VAL A 274 0.61 0.99 15.12
N LEU A 275 -0.12 1.33 14.05
CA LEU A 275 0.42 1.42 12.68
C LEU A 275 1.38 2.60 12.50
N MET A 276 1.23 3.69 13.26
CA MET A 276 2.19 4.79 13.29
C MET A 276 3.59 4.33 13.74
N GLY A 277 3.67 3.30 14.61
CA GLY A 277 4.88 2.97 15.31
C GLY A 277 5.29 4.04 16.34
N PRO A 278 6.36 3.80 17.12
CA PRO A 278 6.71 4.67 18.25
C PRO A 278 7.19 6.06 17.84
N LEU A 279 7.99 6.18 16.77
CA LEU A 279 8.61 7.44 16.38
C LEU A 279 7.57 8.45 15.86
N LEU A 280 6.77 8.07 14.84
CA LEU A 280 5.74 8.94 14.28
C LEU A 280 4.68 9.31 15.33
N ARG A 281 4.26 8.34 16.14
CA ARG A 281 3.29 8.58 17.22
C ARG A 281 3.81 9.58 18.24
N SER A 282 5.08 9.47 18.63
CA SER A 282 5.73 10.45 19.50
C SER A 282 5.80 11.83 18.85
N ALA A 283 6.20 11.90 17.59
CA ALA A 283 6.29 13.16 16.84
C ALA A 283 4.94 13.87 16.69
N MET A 284 3.85 13.10 16.54
CA MET A 284 2.48 13.59 16.50
C MET A 284 1.85 13.81 17.88
N ILE A 285 2.55 13.49 18.97
CA ILE A 285 1.99 13.55 20.34
C ILE A 285 0.67 12.76 20.41
N TYR A 286 0.63 11.64 19.68
CA TYR A 286 -0.56 10.81 19.56
C TYR A 286 -0.62 9.80 20.72
N PRO A 287 -1.82 9.56 21.32
CA PRO A 287 -1.92 8.72 22.51
C PRO A 287 -1.32 7.32 22.35
N GLU A 288 -0.75 6.79 23.44
CA GLU A 288 -0.28 5.41 23.47
C GLU A 288 -1.47 4.44 23.33
N PRO A 289 -1.43 3.49 22.38
CA PRO A 289 -2.45 2.46 22.28
C PRO A 289 -2.50 1.59 23.54
N SER A 290 -3.71 1.19 23.96
CA SER A 290 -3.84 0.21 25.03
C SER A 290 -3.14 -1.10 24.67
N ARG A 291 -2.54 -1.78 25.66
CA ARG A 291 -1.81 -3.04 25.46
C ARG A 291 -2.68 -4.11 24.78
N LEU A 292 -3.95 -4.17 25.16
CA LEU A 292 -4.92 -5.09 24.58
C LEU A 292 -5.19 -4.76 23.11
N ASN A 293 -5.49 -3.51 22.77
CA ASN A 293 -5.76 -3.14 21.38
C ASN A 293 -4.50 -3.32 20.51
N LYS A 294 -3.31 -3.02 21.03
CA LYS A 294 -2.05 -3.33 20.35
C LYS A 294 -1.91 -4.82 20.02
N LEU A 295 -2.16 -5.70 20.99
CA LEU A 295 -2.12 -7.14 20.78
C LEU A 295 -3.16 -7.59 19.75
N LEU A 296 -4.38 -7.05 19.84
CA LEU A 296 -5.47 -7.37 18.91
C LEU A 296 -5.15 -6.91 17.49
N THR A 297 -4.68 -5.68 17.29
CA THR A 297 -4.29 -5.15 15.97
C THR A 297 -3.22 -6.03 15.32
N ILE A 298 -2.15 -6.37 16.06
CA ILE A 298 -1.08 -7.23 15.55
C ILE A 298 -1.62 -8.64 15.25
N SER A 299 -2.43 -9.20 16.15
CA SER A 299 -3.03 -10.52 15.96
C SER A 299 -3.93 -10.58 14.73
N ILE A 300 -4.74 -9.54 14.48
CA ILE A 300 -5.59 -9.44 13.28
C ILE A 300 -4.73 -9.42 12.01
N LEU A 301 -3.67 -8.59 11.97
CA LEU A 301 -2.79 -8.48 10.81
C LEU A 301 -2.04 -9.80 10.53
N ARG A 302 -1.51 -10.45 11.58
CA ARG A 302 -0.82 -11.75 11.48
C ARG A 302 -1.76 -12.89 11.09
N THR A 303 -2.98 -12.92 11.66
CA THR A 303 -3.99 -13.91 11.29
C THR A 303 -4.39 -13.74 9.83
N ARG A 304 -4.61 -12.49 9.38
CA ARG A 304 -4.84 -12.17 7.96
C ARG A 304 -3.68 -12.65 7.10
N GLN A 305 -2.44 -12.40 7.49
CA GLN A 305 -1.24 -12.84 6.76
C GLN A 305 -1.24 -14.36 6.55
N LEU A 306 -1.48 -15.13 7.62
CA LEU A 306 -1.55 -16.60 7.57
C LEU A 306 -2.72 -17.10 6.73
N PHE A 307 -3.92 -16.52 6.94
CA PHE A 307 -5.10 -16.85 6.15
C PHE A 307 -4.86 -16.60 4.66
N ARG A 308 -4.25 -15.47 4.31
CA ARG A 308 -3.91 -15.14 2.93
C ARG A 308 -2.89 -16.10 2.36
N ARG A 309 -1.88 -16.50 3.13
CA ARG A 309 -0.83 -17.43 2.70
C ARG A 309 -1.36 -18.82 2.38
N TYR A 310 -2.20 -19.37 3.26
CA TYR A 310 -2.54 -20.80 3.22
C TYR A 310 -3.98 -21.08 2.79
N LEU A 311 -4.92 -20.15 2.98
CA LEU A 311 -6.35 -20.43 2.85
C LEU A 311 -7.06 -19.64 1.75
N SER A 312 -6.47 -18.58 1.22
CA SER A 312 -7.07 -17.76 0.17
C SER A 312 -6.45 -18.13 -1.19
N LEU A 313 -7.25 -18.33 -2.22
CA LEU A 313 -6.75 -18.42 -3.60
C LEU A 313 -6.10 -17.08 -4.04
N PRO A 314 -5.13 -17.11 -4.98
CA PRO A 314 -4.56 -15.89 -5.52
C PRO A 314 -5.61 -15.06 -6.28
N ARG A 315 -5.31 -13.77 -6.50
CA ARG A 315 -6.14 -12.88 -7.31
C ARG A 315 -6.18 -13.41 -8.76
N PRO A 316 -7.35 -13.46 -9.40
CA PRO A 316 -7.43 -13.72 -10.84
C PRO A 316 -6.59 -12.71 -11.63
N GLU A 317 -6.12 -13.12 -12.81
CA GLU A 317 -5.47 -12.19 -13.74
C GLU A 317 -6.47 -11.16 -14.26
#